data_AF-A0AB39T1I1-F1
#
_entry.id   AF-A0AB39T1I1-F1
#
_cell.length_a   1.000
_cell.length_b   1.000
_cell.length_c   1.000
_cell.angle_alpha   90.00
_cell.angle_beta   90.00
_cell.angle_gamma   90.00
#
_symmetry.space_group_name_H-M   'P 1'
#
loop_
_entity.id
_entity.type
_entity.pdbx_description
1 polymer ?
#
loop_
_entity_poly.entity_id
_entity_poly.type
_entity_poly.pdbx_seq_one_letter_code
_entity_poly.pdbx_strand_id
1 'polypeptide(L)' 'MGKYVINKDFSEQREVEAAGFKTVGDFIDFYTVDGDGDIVVTLRIRSARVETIDLISG' A
#
# COMPACT_ATOMS: atom_id res chain seq x y z
N MET A 1 -8.07 -9.21 4.72
CA MET A 1 -7.15 -8.35 3.95
C MET A 1 -7.48 -6.92 4.32
N GLY A 2 -6.45 -6.10 4.53
CA GLY A 2 -6.63 -4.69 4.84
C GLY A 2 -6.90 -3.89 3.57
N LYS A 3 -7.60 -2.76 3.73
CA LYS A 3 -7.76 -1.73 2.71
C LYS A 3 -7.13 -0.45 3.22
N TYR A 4 -6.20 0.09 2.45
CA TYR A 4 -5.48 1.31 2.77
C TYR A 4 -5.90 2.44 1.83
N VAL A 5 -5.84 3.68 2.30
CA VAL A 5 -5.95 4.90 1.50
C VAL A 5 -4.60 5.58 1.50
N ILE A 6 -4.02 5.75 0.32
CA ILE A 6 -2.84 6.56 0.06
C ILE A 6 -3.31 8.00 -0.17
N ASN A 7 -2.61 8.98 0.40
CA ASN A 7 -2.84 10.41 0.18
C ASN A 7 -4.27 10.84 0.54
N LYS A 8 -4.77 10.34 1.68
CA LYS A 8 -6.07 10.74 2.21
C LYS A 8 -6.11 12.26 2.41
N ASP A 9 -7.16 12.90 1.90
CA ASP A 9 -7.35 14.36 1.92
C ASP A 9 -6.39 15.17 1.00
N PHE A 10 -5.66 14.51 0.10
CA PHE A 10 -4.85 15.15 -0.95
C PHE A 10 -5.40 14.86 -2.36
N SER A 11 -4.88 15.56 -3.37
CA SER A 11 -5.37 15.49 -4.75
C SER A 11 -5.15 14.14 -5.45
N GLU A 12 -4.15 13.36 -5.04
CA GLU A 12 -3.84 12.03 -5.59
C GLU A 12 -4.29 10.88 -4.67
N GLN A 13 -5.43 11.02 -4.00
CA GLN A 13 -5.96 9.98 -3.12
C GLN A 13 -6.23 8.67 -3.89
N ARG A 14 -5.79 7.54 -3.33
CA ARG A 14 -5.96 6.22 -3.95
C ARG A 14 -6.16 5.12 -2.91
N GLU A 15 -7.14 4.25 -3.15
CA GLU A 15 -7.33 3.04 -2.35
C GLU A 15 -6.46 1.89 -2.86
N VAL A 16 -5.97 1.05 -1.94
CA VAL A 16 -5.22 -0.17 -2.24
C VAL A 16 -5.60 -1.27 -1.26
N GLU A 17 -5.89 -2.46 -1.79
CA GLU A 17 -6.06 -3.67 -0.99
C GLU A 17 -4.71 -4.36 -0.82
N ALA A 18 -4.34 -4.64 0.44
CA ALA A 18 -3.07 -5.25 0.78
C ALA A 18 -3.15 -5.95 2.13
N ALA A 19 -2.27 -6.93 2.35
CA ALA A 19 -2.01 -7.46 3.69
C ALA A 19 -1.20 -6.45 4.53
N GLY A 20 -0.31 -5.71 3.89
CA GLY A 20 0.50 -4.68 4.54
C GLY A 20 1.31 -3.87 3.55
N PHE A 21 2.17 -2.99 4.06
CA PHE A 21 3.13 -2.25 3.26
C PHE A 21 4.47 -2.11 3.96
N LYS A 22 5.54 -1.91 3.17
CA LYS A 22 6.89 -1.64 3.69
C LYS A 22 7.64 -0.68 2.78
N THR A 23 8.53 0.12 3.35
CA THR A 23 9.45 0.98 2.59
C THR A 23 10.64 0.15 2.09
N VAL A 24 10.95 0.26 0.80
CA VAL A 24 12.06 -0.43 0.12
C VAL A 24 12.82 0.59 -0.72
N GLY A 25 13.90 1.13 -0.16
CA GLY A 25 14.61 2.26 -0.77
C GLY A 25 13.68 3.46 -0.96
N ASP A 26 13.58 3.96 -2.19
CA ASP A 26 12.73 5.11 -2.56
C ASP A 26 11.27 4.73 -2.84
N PHE A 27 10.86 3.50 -2.50
CA PHE A 27 9.54 2.98 -2.80
C PHE A 27 8.80 2.52 -1.55
N ILE A 28 7.48 2.50 -1.64
CA ILE A 28 6.59 1.83 -0.70
C ILE A 28 5.94 0.69 -1.48
N ASP A 29 6.16 -0.53 -0.99
CA ASP A 29 5.58 -1.76 -1.52
C ASP A 29 4.40 -2.18 -0.66
N PHE A 30 3.21 -2.16 -1.24
CA PHE A 30 2.05 -2.85 -0.72
C PHE A 30 2.11 -4.30 -1.15
N TYR A 31 1.90 -5.22 -0.20
CA TYR A 31 2.02 -6.65 -0.45
C TYR A 31 0.81 -7.42 0.05
N THR A 32 0.56 -8.55 -0.59
CA THR A 32 -0.41 -9.56 -0.18
C THR A 32 0.29 -10.91 -0.01
N VAL A 33 -0.44 -11.90 0.51
CA VAL A 33 -0.04 -13.30 0.53
C VAL A 33 -0.94 -14.04 -0.45
N ASP A 34 -0.37 -14.81 -1.37
CA ASP A 34 -1.15 -15.62 -2.32
C ASP A 34 -1.64 -16.94 -1.69
N GLY A 35 -2.25 -17.81 -2.51
CA GLY A 35 -2.79 -19.10 -2.04
C GLY A 35 -1.73 -20.08 -1.54
N ASP A 36 -0.47 -19.91 -1.95
CA ASP A 36 0.66 -20.77 -1.60
C ASP A 36 1.45 -20.24 -0.40
N GLY A 37 1.11 -19.03 0.08
CA GLY A 37 1.79 -18.38 1.21
C GLY A 37 2.91 -17.44 0.78
N ASP A 38 3.10 -17.22 -0.53
CA ASP A 38 4.15 -16.35 -1.05
C ASP A 38 3.75 -14.87 -0.95
N ILE A 39 4.73 -14.03 -0.64
CA ILE A 39 4.53 -12.57 -0.54
C ILE A 39 4.63 -11.97 -1.93
N VAL A 40 3.54 -11.37 -2.40
CA VAL A 40 3.44 -10.73 -3.71
C VAL A 40 3.21 -9.23 -3.56
N VAL A 41 3.94 -8.42 -4.32
CA VAL A 41 3.75 -6.95 -4.36
C VAL A 41 2.55 -6.62 -5.25
N THR A 42 1.53 -5.98 -4.67
CA THR A 42 0.30 -5.57 -5.40
C THR A 42 0.39 -4.15 -5.93
N LEU A 43 1.14 -3.28 -5.25
CA LEU A 43 1.40 -1.90 -5.68
C LEU A 43 2.78 -1.48 -5.20
N ARG A 44 3.57 -0.91 -6.12
CA ARG A 44 4.80 -0.17 -5.80
C ARG A 44 4.59 1.29 -6.17
N ILE A 45 4.81 2.18 -5.21
CA ILE A 45 4.72 3.64 -5.39
C ILE A 45 6.00 4.31 -4.91
N ARG A 46 6.45 5.37 -5.58
CA ARG A 46 7.57 6.18 -5.09
C ARG A 46 7.17 6.86 -3.79
N SER A 47 8.00 6.77 -2.75
CA SER A 47 7.74 7.39 -1.44
C SER A 47 7.54 8.90 -1.56
N ALA A 48 8.27 9.56 -2.47
CA ALA A 48 8.12 10.99 -2.76
C ALA A 48 6.75 11.42 -3.32
N ARG A 49 5.86 10.48 -3.66
CA ARG A 49 4.48 10.74 -4.10
C ARG A 49 3.45 10.41 -3.01
N VAL A 50 3.90 10.06 -1.82
CA VAL A 50 3.04 9.60 -0.71
C VAL A 50 3.17 10.56 0.46
N GLU A 51 2.07 11.22 0.78
CA GLU A 51 1.89 12.10 1.94
C GLU A 51 1.37 11.31 3.15
N THR A 52 0.37 10.43 2.94
CA THR A 52 -0.28 9.65 4.00
C THR A 52 -0.61 8.24 3.54
N ILE A 53 -0.68 7.30 4.49
CA ILE A 53 -1.23 5.95 4.31
C ILE A 53 -2.09 5.62 5.53
N ASP A 54 -3.40 5.50 5.33
CA ASP A 54 -4.37 5.18 6.39
C ASP A 54 -5.02 3.82 6.16
N LEU A 55 -5.13 2.99 7.21
CA LEU A 55 -5.95 1.77 7.16
C LEU A 55 -7.43 2.16 7.34
N ILE A 56 -8.26 1.85 6.34
CA ILE A 56 -9.70 2.19 6.36
C ILE A 56 -10.61 0.98 6.61
N SER A 57 -10.11 -0.25 6.43
CA SER A 57 -10.79 -1.48 6.83
C SER A 57 -9.78 -2.62 6.96
N GLY A 58 -9.98 -3.56 7.89
CA GLY A 58 -9.06 -4.69 8.09
C GLY A 58 -9.69 -5.83 8.86
#